data_AF-A0A7W2AIV6-F1
#
_entry.id   AF-A0A7W2AIV6-F1
#
_cell.length_a   1.000
_cell.length_b   1.000
_cell.length_c   1.000
_cell.angle_alpha   90.00
_cell.angle_beta   90.00
_cell.angle_gamma   90.00
#
_symmetry.space_group_name_H-M   'P 1'
#
loop_
_entity.id
_entity.type
_entity.pdbx_description
1 polymer ?
#
loop_
_entity_poly.entity_id
_entity_poly.type
_entity_poly.pdbx_seq_one_letter_code
_entity_poly.pdbx_strand_id
1 'polypeptide(L)'
;MAGNEITVKDLVQMINSVMGQRVLTEQQMEQILAGAKRAHDRGGMNAVLEYLMKVTRADVDFKELKQFADSIRADPSLGMDILQGKKKVPRKKK
;
A
#
# COMPACT_ATOMS: atom_id res chain seq x y z
N MET A 1 24.44 6.67 8.65
CA MET A 1 23.03 6.91 9.03
C MET A 1 22.26 5.69 8.55
N ALA A 2 21.88 4.80 9.45
CA ALA A 2 21.20 3.54 9.11
C ALA A 2 19.78 3.87 8.64
N GLY A 3 19.46 3.55 7.39
CA GLY A 3 18.13 3.75 6.82
C GLY A 3 17.13 2.88 7.57
N ASN A 4 16.04 3.48 8.04
CA ASN A 4 14.90 2.75 8.59
C ASN A 4 14.25 1.94 7.46
N GLU A 5 14.74 0.72 7.23
CA GLU A 5 14.03 -0.28 6.44
C GLU A 5 12.71 -0.60 7.15
N ILE A 6 11.59 -0.27 6.51
CA ILE A 6 10.27 -0.60 7.04
C ILE A 6 10.11 -2.11 7.00
N THR A 7 9.88 -2.74 8.16
CA THR A 7 9.66 -4.18 8.24
C THR A 7 8.21 -4.56 7.91
N VAL A 8 7.97 -5.84 7.59
CA VAL A 8 6.61 -6.37 7.40
C VAL A 8 5.75 -6.16 8.64
N LYS A 9 6.34 -6.34 9.82
CA LYS A 9 5.70 -6.12 11.12
C LYS A 9 5.25 -4.66 11.27
N ASP A 10 6.09 -3.70 10.91
CA ASP A 10 5.76 -2.27 11.00
C ASP A 10 4.57 -1.93 10.09
N LEU A 11 4.53 -2.48 8.87
CA LEU A 11 3.40 -2.30 7.95
C LEU A 11 2.10 -2.87 8.51
N VAL A 12 2.15 -4.08 9.08
CA VAL A 12 0.97 -4.71 9.69
C VAL A 12 0.45 -3.90 10.87
N GLN A 13 1.35 -3.46 11.76
CA GLN A 13 0.98 -2.65 12.91
C GLN A 13 0.36 -1.32 12.48
N MET A 14 0.93 -0.67 11.46
CA MET A 14 0.39 0.56 10.91
C MET A 14 -1.01 0.37 10.33
N ILE A 15 -1.22 -0.64 9.48
CA ILE A 15 -2.53 -0.92 8.88
C ILE A 15 -3.58 -1.20 9.96
N ASN A 16 -3.25 -2.06 10.94
CA ASN A 16 -4.15 -2.36 12.05
C ASN A 16 -4.45 -1.10 12.90
N SER A 17 -3.46 -0.23 13.10
CA SER A 17 -3.64 1.03 13.83
C SER A 17 -4.55 2.00 13.08
N VAL A 18 -4.38 2.14 11.76
CA VAL A 18 -5.24 2.98 10.91
C VAL A 18 -6.67 2.46 10.88
N MET A 19 -6.86 1.14 10.87
CA MET A 19 -8.17 0.50 10.89
C MET A 19 -8.83 0.48 12.27
N GLY A 20 -8.09 0.82 13.34
CA GLY A 20 -8.57 0.80 14.72
C GLY A 20 -8.82 -0.61 15.28
N GLN A 21 -8.45 -1.65 14.54
CA GLN A 21 -8.64 -3.05 14.90
C GLN A 21 -7.65 -3.95 14.16
N ARG A 22 -7.45 -5.16 14.67
CA ARG A 22 -6.58 -6.15 14.04
C ARG A 22 -7.27 -6.76 12.81
N VAL A 23 -6.91 -6.26 11.63
CA VAL A 23 -7.43 -6.74 10.33
C VAL A 23 -6.45 -7.66 9.59
N LEU A 24 -5.16 -7.62 9.95
CA LEU A 24 -4.10 -8.33 9.23
C LEU A 24 -3.04 -8.90 10.18
N THR A 25 -2.50 -10.08 9.86
CA THR A 25 -1.30 -10.67 10.50
C THR A 25 -0.05 -10.53 9.63
N GLU A 26 1.13 -10.72 10.20
CA GLU A 26 2.40 -10.76 9.46
C GLU A 26 2.39 -11.82 8.35
N GLN A 27 1.94 -13.04 8.66
CA GLN A 27 1.82 -14.11 7.68
C GLN A 27 0.86 -13.76 6.52
N GLN A 28 -0.27 -13.12 6.82
CA GLN A 28 -1.19 -12.67 5.77
C GLN A 28 -0.54 -11.56 4.92
N MET A 29 0.20 -10.65 5.55
CA MET A 29 0.93 -9.60 4.83
C MET A 29 2.01 -10.17 3.91
N GLU A 30 2.77 -11.18 4.36
CA GLU A 30 3.76 -11.88 3.53
C GLU A 30 3.10 -12.52 2.30
N GLN A 31 1.92 -13.13 2.46
CA GLN A 31 1.16 -13.68 1.34
C GLN A 31 0.72 -12.59 0.35
N ILE A 32 0.30 -11.43 0.85
CA ILE A 32 -0.04 -10.26 0.03
C ILE A 32 1.19 -9.79 -0.76
N LEU A 33 2.34 -9.64 -0.11
CA LEU A 33 3.58 -9.22 -0.75
C LEU A 33 4.06 -10.23 -1.80
N ALA A 34 3.97 -11.53 -1.50
CA ALA A 34 4.31 -12.59 -2.46
C ALA A 34 3.36 -12.62 -3.66
N GLY A 35 2.07 -12.32 -3.47
CA GLY A 35 1.11 -12.16 -4.55
C GLY A 35 1.38 -10.93 -5.42
N ALA A 36 1.67 -9.79 -4.78
CA ALA A 36 2.04 -8.55 -5.45
C ALA A 36 3.32 -8.72 -6.28
N LYS A 37 4.36 -9.38 -5.75
CA LYS A 37 5.58 -9.70 -6.49
C LYS A 37 5.27 -10.54 -7.74
N ARG A 38 4.50 -11.61 -7.61
CA ARG A 38 4.10 -12.45 -8.76
C ARG A 38 3.28 -11.68 -9.80
N ALA A 39 2.43 -10.75 -9.36
CA ALA A 39 1.69 -9.88 -10.27
C ALA A 39 2.61 -8.92 -11.02
N HIS A 40 3.57 -8.31 -10.31
CA HIS A 40 4.58 -7.44 -10.89
C HIS A 40 5.41 -8.17 -11.96
N ASP A 41 5.88 -9.38 -11.67
CA ASP A 41 6.69 -10.18 -12.60
C ASP A 41 5.95 -10.53 -13.91
N ARG A 42 4.61 -10.56 -13.88
CA ARG A 42 3.76 -10.94 -15.03
C ARG A 42 3.23 -9.75 -15.83
N GLY A 43 3.01 -8.60 -15.19
CA GLY A 43 2.29 -7.48 -15.81
C GLY A 43 2.67 -6.11 -15.27
N GLY A 44 3.78 -6.01 -14.54
CA GLY A 44 4.27 -4.76 -13.96
C GLY A 44 3.31 -4.15 -12.94
N MET A 45 3.41 -2.83 -12.74
CA MET A 45 2.69 -2.12 -11.69
C MET A 45 1.16 -2.18 -11.84
N ASN A 46 0.62 -2.17 -13.05
CA ASN A 46 -0.83 -2.25 -13.25
C ASN A 46 -1.40 -3.56 -12.67
N ALA A 47 -0.73 -4.69 -12.91
CA ALA A 47 -1.14 -5.98 -12.36
C ALA A 47 -1.04 -6.02 -10.83
N VAL A 48 -0.07 -5.31 -10.23
CA VAL A 48 0.02 -5.15 -8.77
C VAL A 48 -1.21 -4.42 -8.23
N LEU A 49 -1.60 -3.30 -8.85
CA LEU A 49 -2.75 -2.52 -8.41
C LEU A 49 -4.05 -3.32 -8.51
N GLU A 50 -4.26 -4.04 -9.61
CA GLU A 50 -5.41 -4.94 -9.76
C GLU A 50 -5.43 -6.07 -8.70
N TYR A 51 -4.27 -6.65 -8.42
CA TYR A 51 -4.14 -7.68 -7.38
C TYR A 51 -4.53 -7.12 -6.01
N LEU A 52 -4.00 -5.96 -5.64
CA LEU A 52 -4.29 -5.33 -4.34
C LEU A 52 -5.77 -4.95 -4.22
N MET A 53 -6.39 -4.43 -5.28
CA MET A 53 -7.84 -4.17 -5.30
C MET A 53 -8.66 -5.44 -5.07
N LYS A 54 -8.31 -6.55 -5.74
CA LYS A 54 -9.00 -7.84 -5.57
C LYS A 54 -8.87 -8.40 -4.17
N VAL A 55 -7.67 -8.34 -3.58
CA VAL A 55 -7.41 -8.88 -2.24
C VAL A 55 -8.09 -8.06 -1.15
N THR A 56 -8.01 -6.74 -1.24
CA THR A 56 -8.60 -5.84 -0.25
C THR A 56 -10.11 -5.70 -0.40
N ARG A 57 -10.67 -6.09 -1.57
CA ARG A 57 -12.06 -5.82 -1.97
C ARG A 57 -12.40 -4.34 -1.83
N ALA A 58 -11.41 -3.46 -2.00
CA ALA A 58 -11.59 -2.04 -1.86
C ALA A 58 -12.41 -1.50 -3.04
N ASP A 59 -13.45 -0.75 -2.73
CA ASP A 59 -14.23 0.00 -3.72
C ASP A 59 -13.47 1.28 -4.08
N VAL A 60 -12.49 1.13 -4.98
CA VAL A 60 -11.65 2.23 -5.48
C VAL A 60 -11.62 2.22 -7.00
N ASP A 61 -11.63 3.39 -7.60
CA ASP A 61 -11.45 3.52 -9.04
C ASP A 61 -9.98 3.23 -9.43
N PHE A 62 -9.80 2.36 -10.44
CA PHE A 62 -8.46 1.94 -10.86
C PHE A 62 -7.62 3.11 -11.39
N LYS A 63 -8.23 4.06 -12.09
CA LYS A 63 -7.52 5.22 -12.64
C LYS A 63 -7.03 6.13 -11.53
N GLU A 64 -7.86 6.38 -10.52
CA GLU A 64 -7.46 7.14 -9.32
C GLU A 64 -6.32 6.44 -8.56
N LEU A 65 -6.44 5.13 -8.35
CA LEU A 65 -5.40 4.34 -7.70
C LEU A 65 -4.06 4.39 -8.47
N LYS A 66 -4.13 4.25 -9.80
CA LYS A 66 -2.95 4.34 -10.66
C LYS A 66 -2.29 5.72 -10.61
N GLN A 67 -3.08 6.79 -10.66
CA GLN A 67 -2.55 8.16 -10.55
C GLN A 67 -1.85 8.40 -9.21
N PHE A 68 -2.42 7.86 -8.12
CA PHE A 68 -1.80 7.92 -6.81
C PHE A 68 -0.47 7.15 -6.76
N ALA A 69 -0.45 5.92 -7.30
CA ALA A 69 0.77 5.12 -7.40
C ALA A 69 1.85 5.80 -8.27
N ASP A 70 1.46 6.42 -9.38
CA ASP A 70 2.34 7.20 -10.24
C ASP A 70 2.93 8.41 -9.50
N SER A 71 2.13 9.05 -8.62
CA SER A 71 2.58 10.17 -7.78
C SER A 71 3.60 9.73 -6.72
N ILE A 72 3.40 8.58 -6.07
CA ILE A 72 4.38 8.00 -5.14
C ILE A 72 5.66 7.59 -5.88
N ARG A 73 5.54 7.05 -7.10
CA ARG A 73 6.73 6.69 -7.89
C ARG A 73 7.56 7.93 -8.25
N ALA A 74 6.90 9.05 -8.54
CA ALA A 74 7.56 10.32 -8.83
C ALA A 74 8.18 10.96 -7.57
N ASP A 75 7.51 10.85 -6.42
CA ASP A 75 8.02 11.29 -5.11
C ASP A 75 7.79 10.21 -4.03
N PRO A 76 8.78 9.32 -3.79
CA PRO A 76 8.69 8.29 -2.77
C PRO A 76 8.50 8.84 -1.34
N SER A 77 8.92 10.09 -1.11
CA SER A 77 8.81 10.76 0.19
C SER A 77 7.36 10.98 0.57
N LEU A 78 6.48 11.22 -0.41
CA LEU A 78 5.04 11.31 -0.22
C LEU A 78 4.47 10.02 0.39
N GLY A 79 4.90 8.87 -0.12
CA GLY A 79 4.51 7.57 0.44
C GLY A 79 4.95 7.43 1.89
N MET A 80 6.21 7.77 2.18
CA MET A 80 6.75 7.69 3.54
C MET A 80 6.08 8.66 4.52
N ASP A 81 5.78 9.89 4.08
CA ASP A 81 5.05 10.87 4.89
C ASP A 81 3.63 10.38 5.23
N ILE A 82 2.95 9.72 4.30
CA ILE A 82 1.64 9.12 4.52
C ILE A 82 1.74 7.97 5.53
N LEU A 83 2.71 7.08 5.35
CA LEU A 83 2.97 5.95 6.24
C LEU A 83 3.30 6.41 7.67
N GLN A 84 4.02 7.52 7.81
CA GLN A 84 4.36 8.13 9.10
C GLN A 84 3.22 9.00 9.68
N GLY A 85 2.08 9.11 9.00
CA GLY A 85 0.96 9.95 9.41
C GLY A 85 1.22 11.46 9.33
N LYS A 86 2.35 11.88 8.76
CA LYS A 86 2.72 13.29 8.56
C LYS A 86 1.84 13.96 7.50
N LYS A 87 1.39 13.20 6.51
CA LYS A 87 0.43 13.64 5.49
C LYS A 87 -0.77 12.70 5.46
N LYS A 88 -1.95 13.26 5.22
CA LYS A 88 -3.17 12.48 4.98
C LYS A 88 -3.20 12.03 3.53
N VAL A 89 -3.72 10.82 3.28
CA VAL A 89 -4.06 10.38 1.92
C VAL A 89 -5.03 11.41 1.32
N PRO A 90 -4.80 11.92 0.09
CA PRO A 90 -5.72 12.84 -0.55
C PRO A 90 -7.11 12.19 -0.60
N ARG A 91 -8.07 12.73 0.15
CA ARG A 91 -9.48 12.35 0.08
C ARG A 91 -10.19 13.41 -0.75
N LYS A 92 -10.92 13.02 -1.80
CA LYS A 92 -11.85 13.93 -2.47
C LYS A 92 -12.82 14.50 -1.42
N LYS A 93 -12.96 15.83 -1.40
CA LYS A 93 -14.20 16.43 -0.90
C LYS A 93 -15.28 16.03 -1.92
N LYS A 94 -16.33 15.35 -1.45
CA LYS A 94 -17.54 15.16 -2.24
C LYS A 94 -18.11 16.50 -2.65
#